data_AF-K1ZSQ5-F1
#
_entry.id   AF-K1ZSQ5-F1
#
_cell.length_a   1.000
_cell.length_b   1.000
_cell.length_c   1.000
_cell.angle_alpha   90.00
_cell.angle_beta   90.00
_cell.angle_gamma   90.00
#
_symmetry.space_group_name_H-M   'P 1'
#
loop_
_entity.id
_entity.type
_entity.pdbx_description
1 polymer ?
#
loop_
_entity_poly.entity_id
_entity_poly.type
_entity_poly.pdbx_seq_one_letter_code
_entity_poly.pdbx_strand_id
1 'polypeptide(L)'
;MSETCKFKSYIWELPVRCCHWINVAAIIILSVTGFIIGTPYSFGQSASDFTMGWIRFIHFTAAYAFTVSLVSRVIWSFIGNKYSGWREFFPFATSEGRDKMARMLRYYMFLDKKVPETVGHNPMATTAYTSLFALYLLIILTGFAMYANHAPNGLMHRSLGFMYA
;
A
#
# COMPACT_ATOMS: atom_id res chain seq x y z
N MET A 1 -9.30 -9.53 -39.26
CA MET A 1 -8.34 -8.76 -38.43
C MET A 1 -8.85 -7.34 -38.33
N SER A 2 -9.62 -6.98 -37.30
CA SER A 2 -10.12 -5.61 -37.16
C SER A 2 -9.07 -4.74 -36.49
N GLU A 3 -8.62 -3.70 -37.20
CA GLU A 3 -7.77 -2.62 -36.69
C GLU A 3 -8.53 -1.71 -35.72
N THR A 4 -8.87 -2.21 -34.54
CA THR A 4 -9.23 -1.33 -33.41
C THR A 4 -7.94 -0.76 -32.83
N CYS A 5 -7.52 0.37 -33.38
CA CYS A 5 -6.50 1.23 -32.79
C CYS A 5 -6.81 1.37 -31.29
N LYS A 6 -5.94 0.84 -30.42
CA LYS A 6 -6.10 0.96 -28.96
C LYS A 6 -5.99 2.44 -28.61
N PHE A 7 -7.12 3.14 -28.59
CA PHE A 7 -7.19 4.52 -28.12
C PHE A 7 -6.59 4.57 -26.72
N LYS A 8 -5.56 5.41 -26.56
CA LYS A 8 -4.89 5.65 -25.28
C LYS A 8 -5.87 6.36 -24.36
N SER A 9 -6.68 5.59 -23.64
CA SER A 9 -7.62 6.13 -22.66
C SER A 9 -6.85 6.55 -21.41
N TYR A 10 -7.10 7.77 -20.92
CA TYR A 10 -6.49 8.27 -19.69
C TYR A 10 -7.20 7.66 -18.48
N ILE A 11 -6.77 6.46 -18.12
CA ILE A 11 -7.37 5.68 -17.02
C ILE A 11 -6.78 6.13 -15.66
N TRP A 12 -5.48 6.42 -15.64
CA TRP A 12 -4.73 6.75 -14.42
C TRP A 12 -4.36 8.22 -14.34
N GLU A 13 -5.05 8.93 -13.46
CA GLU A 13 -4.86 10.35 -13.20
C GLU A 13 -3.48 10.66 -12.58
N LEU A 14 -2.93 11.84 -12.88
CA LEU A 14 -1.65 12.31 -12.33
C LEU A 14 -1.57 12.19 -10.79
N PRO A 15 -2.60 12.56 -10.00
CA PRO A 15 -2.56 12.41 -8.54
C PRO A 15 -2.33 10.96 -8.10
N VAL A 16 -2.94 10.00 -8.79
CA VAL A 16 -2.77 8.57 -8.51
C VAL A 16 -1.34 8.12 -8.80
N ARG A 17 -0.74 8.63 -9.87
CA ARG A 17 0.66 8.31 -10.22
C ARG A 17 1.64 8.87 -9.20
N CYS A 18 1.41 10.10 -8.75
CA CYS A 18 2.23 10.70 -7.70
C CYS A 18 2.14 9.89 -6.41
N CYS A 19 0.93 9.52 -5.96
CA CYS A 19 0.75 8.68 -4.77
C CYS A 19 1.44 7.32 -4.93
N HIS A 20 1.38 6.72 -6.13
CA HIS A 20 2.07 5.45 -6.40
C HIS A 20 3.59 5.58 -6.23
N TRP A 21 4.22 6.60 -6.84
CA TRP A 21 5.67 6.79 -6.72
C TRP A 21 6.12 7.16 -5.32
N ILE A 22 5.31 7.94 -4.58
CA ILE A 22 5.54 8.21 -3.16
C ILE A 22 5.52 6.90 -2.36
N ASN A 23 4.55 6.02 -2.61
CA ASN A 23 4.48 4.72 -1.94
C ASN A 23 5.70 3.85 -2.25
N VAL A 24 6.14 3.80 -3.51
CA VAL A 24 7.34 3.04 -3.91
C VAL A 24 8.57 3.54 -3.15
N ALA A 25 8.81 4.86 -3.16
CA ALA A 25 9.94 5.44 -2.44
C ALA A 25 9.86 5.19 -0.94
N ALA A 26 8.68 5.37 -0.34
CA ALA A 26 8.47 5.17 1.08
C ALA A 26 8.66 3.71 1.50
N ILE A 27 8.15 2.74 0.73
CA ILE A 27 8.35 1.31 1.01
C ILE A 27 9.84 0.97 1.01
N ILE A 28 10.60 1.42 0.00
CA ILE A 28 12.05 1.17 -0.05
C ILE A 28 12.74 1.74 1.19
N ILE A 29 12.47 3.01 1.52
CA ILE A 29 13.08 3.68 2.68
C ILE A 29 12.69 2.97 3.98
N LEU A 30 11.40 2.69 4.19
CA LEU A 30 10.89 2.03 5.40
C LEU A 30 11.42 0.62 5.56
N SER A 31 11.55 -0.16 4.48
CA SER A 31 12.12 -1.50 4.52
C SER A 31 13.59 -1.47 4.92
N VAL A 32 14.41 -0.62 4.29
CA VAL A 32 15.85 -0.54 4.58
C VAL A 32 16.09 0.00 6.00
N THR A 33 15.46 1.12 6.35
CA THR A 33 15.64 1.73 7.68
C THR A 33 15.03 0.85 8.78
N GLY A 34 13.88 0.23 8.55
CA GLY A 34 13.24 -0.69 9.50
C GLY A 34 14.09 -1.93 9.78
N PHE A 35 14.72 -2.48 8.73
CA PHE A 35 15.66 -3.60 8.89
C PHE A 35 16.86 -3.21 9.77
N ILE A 36 17.46 -2.04 9.54
CA ILE A 36 18.57 -1.54 10.34
C ILE A 36 18.12 -1.23 11.79
N ILE A 37 16.87 -0.81 12.00
CA ILE A 37 16.32 -0.61 13.35
C ILE A 37 16.14 -1.94 14.09
N GLY A 38 15.64 -2.97 13.43
CA GLY A 38 15.48 -4.30 14.03
C GLY A 38 16.81 -5.03 14.25
N THR A 39 17.80 -4.79 13.38
CA THR A 39 19.16 -5.34 13.48
C THR A 39 20.17 -4.19 13.60
N PRO A 40 20.37 -3.64 14.81
CA PRO A 40 21.13 -2.41 14.99
C PRO A 40 22.56 -2.60 14.51
N TYR A 41 22.90 -1.93 13.41
CA TYR A 41 24.24 -1.85 12.85
C TYR A 41 24.74 -0.41 12.97
N SER A 42 25.87 -0.21 13.64
CA SER A 42 26.46 1.12 13.80
C SER A 42 27.34 1.45 12.60
N PHE A 43 26.89 2.39 11.78
CA PHE A 43 27.73 3.01 10.74
C PHE A 43 28.59 4.17 11.28
N GLY A 44 28.32 4.64 12.50
CA GLY A 44 29.09 5.70 13.15
C GLY A 44 30.40 5.16 13.74
N GLN A 45 31.45 5.99 13.72
CA GLN A 45 32.74 5.69 14.35
C GLN A 45 32.75 6.08 15.82
N SER A 46 31.84 6.99 16.22
CA SER A 46 31.67 7.47 17.59
C SER A 46 30.19 7.61 17.96
N ALA A 47 29.89 7.52 19.26
CA ALA A 47 28.54 7.77 19.79
C ALA A 47 28.03 9.20 19.49
N SER A 48 28.94 10.15 19.25
CA SER A 48 28.63 11.53 18.86
C SER A 48 27.96 11.65 17.48
N ASP A 49 28.09 10.63 16.62
CA ASP A 49 27.64 10.70 15.23
C ASP A 49 26.10 10.59 15.11
N PHE A 50 25.43 10.17 16.19
CA PHE A 50 23.97 10.05 16.28
C PHE A 50 23.34 9.30 15.11
N THR A 51 24.08 8.37 14.49
CA THR A 51 23.72 7.74 13.23
C THR A 51 22.39 6.99 13.31
N MET A 52 22.17 6.29 14.43
CA MET A 52 20.91 5.58 14.67
C MET A 52 19.72 6.53 14.85
N GLY A 53 19.96 7.72 15.41
CA GLY A 53 18.94 8.75 15.54
C GLY A 53 18.49 9.29 14.19
N TRP A 54 19.43 9.54 13.28
CA TRP A 54 19.11 9.94 11.90
C TRP A 54 18.34 8.86 11.12
N ILE A 55 18.71 7.58 11.27
CA ILE A 55 18.00 6.46 10.64
C ILE A 55 16.54 6.39 11.14
N ARG A 56 16.34 6.52 12.45
CA ARG A 56 15.00 6.55 13.04
C ARG A 56 14.21 7.77 12.57
N PHE A 57 14.83 8.94 12.49
CA PHE A 57 14.18 10.16 11.99
C PHE A 57 13.69 9.96 10.55
N ILE A 58 14.54 9.47 9.65
CA ILE A 58 14.17 9.18 8.26
C ILE A 58 13.03 8.15 8.20
N HIS A 59 13.10 7.10 9.01
CA HIS A 59 12.05 6.08 9.09
C HIS A 59 10.70 6.70 9.49
N PHE A 60 10.66 7.52 10.54
CA PHE A 60 9.42 8.15 11.01
C PHE A 60 8.87 9.15 9.99
N THR A 61 9.72 10.00 9.38
CA THR A 61 9.28 10.93 8.34
C THR A 61 8.72 10.20 7.11
N ALA A 62 9.38 9.11 6.69
CA ALA A 62 8.88 8.27 5.60
C ALA A 62 7.56 7.58 5.96
N ALA A 63 7.38 7.17 7.23
CA ALA A 63 6.13 6.58 7.70
C ALA A 63 4.97 7.60 7.62
N TYR A 64 5.18 8.85 8.06
CA TYR A 64 4.17 9.91 7.90
C TYR A 64 3.83 10.17 6.43
N ALA A 65 4.84 10.26 5.55
CA ALA A 65 4.61 10.45 4.11
C ALA A 65 3.82 9.28 3.50
N PHE A 66 4.15 8.05 3.88
CA PHE A 66 3.44 6.85 3.45
C PHE A 66 1.98 6.85 3.90
N THR A 67 1.71 7.21 5.16
CA THR A 67 0.35 7.29 5.70
C THR A 67 -0.47 8.36 5.01
N VAL A 68 0.09 9.56 4.77
CA VAL A 68 -0.59 10.62 4.02
C VAL A 68 -0.92 10.18 2.60
N SER A 69 0.02 9.50 1.92
CA SER A 69 -0.19 8.95 0.57
C SER A 69 -1.25 7.83 0.54
N LEU A 70 -1.32 7.00 1.59
CA LEU A 70 -2.36 5.98 1.71
C LEU A 70 -3.74 6.61 1.95
N VAL A 71 -3.83 7.60 2.85
CA VAL A 71 -5.08 8.32 3.13
C VAL A 71 -5.58 9.06 1.90
N SER A 72 -4.70 9.77 1.19
CA SER A 72 -5.07 10.44 -0.06
C SER A 72 -5.59 9.44 -1.10
N ARG A 73 -4.97 8.26 -1.19
CA ARG A 73 -5.40 7.18 -2.08
C ARG A 73 -6.77 6.61 -1.70
N VAL A 74 -7.04 6.42 -0.41
CA VAL A 74 -8.35 5.99 0.09
C VAL A 74 -9.41 7.05 -0.24
N ILE A 75 -9.14 8.33 -0.01
CA ILE A 75 -10.07 9.42 -0.38
C ILE A 75 -10.33 9.42 -1.89
N TRP A 76 -9.28 9.27 -2.71
CA TRP A 76 -9.41 9.21 -4.17
C TRP A 76 -10.15 7.95 -4.66
N SER A 77 -10.23 6.89 -3.85
CA SER A 77 -11.04 5.71 -4.17
C SER A 77 -12.54 5.94 -4.04
N PHE A 78 -12.95 7.00 -3.32
CA PHE A 78 -14.36 7.42 -3.22
C PHE A 78 -14.73 8.51 -4.23
N ILE A 79 -13.81 9.45 -4.51
CA ILE A 79 -14.07 10.63 -5.35
C ILE A 79 -13.62 10.43 -6.82
N GLY A 80 -12.71 9.47 -7.06
CA GLY A 80 -12.08 9.28 -8.36
C GLY A 80 -12.96 8.61 -9.43
N ASN A 81 -12.35 8.43 -10.60
CA ASN A 81 -12.99 7.87 -11.79
C ASN A 81 -13.56 6.44 -11.57
N LYS A 82 -14.49 6.00 -12.42
CA LYS A 82 -15.16 4.67 -12.39
C LYS A 82 -14.18 3.50 -12.23
N TYR A 83 -12.96 3.63 -12.76
CA TYR A 83 -11.90 2.62 -12.71
C TYR A 83 -11.03 2.65 -11.44
N SER A 84 -11.14 3.71 -10.63
CA SER A 84 -10.43 3.87 -9.36
C SER A 84 -11.35 3.71 -8.15
N GLY A 85 -12.63 3.39 -8.37
CA GLY A 85 -13.64 3.33 -7.33
C GLY A 85 -13.46 2.16 -6.36
N TRP A 86 -13.85 2.33 -5.10
CA TRP A 86 -13.83 1.32 -4.04
C TRP A 86 -14.43 -0.05 -4.43
N ARG A 87 -15.42 -0.07 -5.32
CA ARG A 87 -16.06 -1.31 -5.81
C ARG A 87 -15.10 -2.20 -6.61
N GLU A 88 -14.11 -1.60 -7.28
CA GLU A 88 -13.06 -2.31 -7.99
C GLU A 88 -12.04 -2.94 -7.05
N PHE A 89 -12.11 -2.74 -5.73
CA PHE A 89 -11.23 -3.37 -4.72
C PHE A 89 -11.79 -4.69 -4.16
N PHE A 90 -13.09 -4.97 -4.29
CA PHE A 90 -13.72 -6.15 -3.67
C PHE A 90 -14.37 -7.09 -4.70
N PRO A 91 -13.57 -7.81 -5.51
CA PRO A 91 -14.08 -8.69 -6.55
C PRO A 91 -14.78 -9.92 -5.95
N PHE A 92 -14.51 -10.24 -4.68
CA PHE A 92 -15.20 -11.28 -3.92
C PHE A 92 -16.65 -10.94 -3.60
N ALA A 93 -17.01 -9.66 -3.54
CA ALA A 93 -18.35 -9.23 -3.13
C ALA A 93 -19.42 -9.63 -4.15
N THR A 94 -19.05 -9.74 -5.44
CA THR A 94 -19.99 -10.06 -6.52
C THR A 94 -19.78 -11.50 -7.02
N SER A 95 -20.87 -12.21 -7.32
CA SER A 95 -20.81 -13.56 -7.90
C SER A 95 -20.02 -13.61 -9.21
N GLU A 96 -20.19 -12.60 -10.06
CA GLU A 96 -19.46 -12.44 -11.32
C GLU A 96 -17.95 -12.25 -11.11
N GLY A 97 -17.55 -11.51 -10.06
CA GLY A 97 -16.14 -11.29 -9.73
C GLY A 97 -15.45 -12.57 -9.24
N ARG A 98 -16.15 -13.40 -8.45
CA ARG A 98 -15.65 -14.72 -8.02
C ARG A 98 -15.44 -15.68 -9.19
N ASP A 99 -16.36 -15.70 -10.15
CA ASP A 99 -16.27 -16.54 -11.34
C ASP A 99 -15.12 -16.09 -12.27
N LYS A 100 -14.96 -14.78 -12.48
CA LYS A 100 -13.81 -14.23 -13.20
C LYS A 100 -12.47 -14.52 -12.50
N MET A 101 -12.43 -14.45 -11.16
CA MET A 101 -11.24 -14.79 -10.38
C MET A 101 -10.86 -16.27 -10.53
N ALA A 102 -11.82 -17.19 -10.46
CA ALA A 102 -11.58 -18.61 -10.65
C ALA A 102 -11.03 -18.93 -12.06
N ARG A 103 -11.59 -18.29 -13.10
CA ARG A 103 -11.06 -18.40 -14.47
C ARG A 103 -9.64 -17.86 -14.60
N MET A 104 -9.33 -16.74 -13.95
CA MET A 104 -7.98 -16.17 -13.99
C MET A 104 -6.96 -17.01 -13.21
N LEU A 105 -7.35 -17.60 -12.08
CA LEU A 105 -6.54 -18.56 -11.34
C LEU A 105 -6.19 -19.78 -12.19
N ARG A 106 -7.18 -20.35 -12.89
CA ARG A 106 -6.95 -21.48 -13.82
C ARG A 106 -6.00 -21.10 -14.94
N TYR A 107 -6.12 -19.89 -15.48
CA TYR A 107 -5.17 -19.37 -16.46
C TYR A 107 -3.75 -19.23 -15.90
N TYR A 108 -3.58 -18.67 -14.69
CA TYR A 108 -2.27 -18.56 -14.03
C TYR A 108 -1.64 -19.91 -13.64
N MET A 109 -2.48 -20.90 -13.35
CA MET A 109 -2.06 -22.29 -13.13
C MET A 109 -1.85 -23.07 -14.44
N PHE A 110 -1.92 -22.38 -15.60
CA PHE A 110 -1.76 -22.96 -16.94
C PHE A 110 -2.76 -24.07 -17.31
N LEU A 111 -3.91 -24.14 -16.62
CA LEU A 111 -4.99 -25.08 -16.91
C LEU A 111 -5.80 -24.66 -18.14
N ASP A 112 -5.95 -23.34 -18.37
CA ASP A 112 -6.66 -22.77 -19.51
C ASP A 112 -5.73 -21.93 -20.39
N LYS A 113 -5.89 -22.01 -21.72
CA LYS A 113 -5.07 -21.27 -22.70
C LYS A 113 -5.57 -19.88 -23.05
N LYS A 114 -6.81 -19.52 -22.65
CA LYS A 114 -7.44 -18.24 -23.01
C LYS A 114 -7.38 -17.27 -21.83
N VAL A 115 -6.88 -16.07 -22.08
CA VAL A 115 -6.90 -14.96 -21.12
C VAL A 115 -8.35 -14.44 -21.01
N PRO A 116 -8.93 -14.40 -19.80
CA PRO A 116 -10.18 -13.67 -19.58
C PRO A 116 -9.92 -12.18 -19.81
N GLU A 117 -10.55 -11.57 -20.82
CA GLU A 117 -10.46 -10.12 -21.01
C GLU A 117 -11.20 -9.39 -19.89
N THR A 118 -10.46 -8.58 -19.12
CA THR A 118 -11.02 -7.73 -18.06
C THR A 118 -10.65 -6.29 -18.36
N VAL A 119 -11.66 -5.43 -18.52
CA VAL A 119 -11.47 -3.98 -18.67
C VAL A 119 -11.22 -3.39 -17.27
N GLY A 120 -10.07 -2.76 -17.06
CA GLY A 120 -9.69 -2.20 -15.75
C GLY A 120 -8.73 -3.11 -14.98
N HIS A 121 -9.07 -3.46 -13.75
CA HIS A 121 -8.24 -4.36 -12.94
C HIS A 121 -8.59 -5.82 -13.19
N ASN A 122 -7.54 -6.64 -13.28
CA ASN A 122 -7.70 -8.08 -13.16
C ASN A 122 -8.24 -8.42 -11.76
N PRO A 123 -9.32 -9.20 -11.61
CA PRO A 123 -9.86 -9.64 -10.32
C PRO A 123 -8.81 -10.22 -9.37
N MET A 124 -7.80 -10.94 -9.89
CA MET A 124 -6.70 -11.46 -9.08
C MET A 124 -5.74 -10.36 -8.61
N ALA A 125 -5.45 -9.37 -9.46
CA ALA A 125 -4.62 -8.22 -9.08
C ALA A 125 -5.34 -7.35 -8.05
N THR A 126 -6.64 -7.18 -8.19
CA THR A 126 -7.49 -6.51 -7.22
C THR A 126 -7.42 -7.17 -5.84
N THR A 127 -7.58 -8.49 -5.78
CA THR A 127 -7.46 -9.24 -4.53
C THR A 127 -6.12 -8.96 -3.84
N ALA A 128 -5.03 -9.00 -4.61
CA ALA A 128 -3.71 -8.68 -4.08
C ALA A 128 -3.61 -7.24 -3.56
N TYR A 129 -4.23 -6.27 -4.25
CA TYR A 129 -4.28 -4.89 -3.75
C TYR A 129 -5.02 -4.79 -2.42
N THR A 130 -6.17 -5.46 -2.27
CA THR A 130 -6.94 -5.42 -1.01
C THR A 130 -6.15 -6.04 0.15
N SER A 131 -5.46 -7.15 -0.09
CA SER A 131 -4.53 -7.72 0.90
C SER A 131 -3.38 -6.77 1.24
N LEU A 132 -2.80 -6.08 0.25
CA LEU A 132 -1.75 -5.09 0.47
C LEU A 132 -2.25 -3.88 1.27
N PHE A 133 -3.44 -3.37 0.98
CA PHE A 133 -4.05 -2.29 1.75
C PHE A 133 -4.27 -2.68 3.21
N ALA A 134 -4.77 -3.89 3.46
CA ALA A 134 -4.92 -4.41 4.82
C ALA A 134 -3.56 -4.52 5.53
N LEU A 135 -2.52 -5.01 4.84
CA LEU A 135 -1.16 -5.08 5.38
C LEU A 135 -0.61 -3.69 5.69
N TYR A 136 -0.81 -2.70 4.82
CA TYR A 136 -0.38 -1.33 5.05
C TYR A 136 -1.07 -0.72 6.27
N LEU A 137 -2.37 -0.94 6.44
CA LEU A 137 -3.10 -0.50 7.63
C LEU A 137 -2.52 -1.14 8.90
N LEU A 138 -2.24 -2.45 8.88
CA LEU A 138 -1.63 -3.14 10.02
C LEU A 138 -0.25 -2.56 10.36
N ILE A 139 0.62 -2.34 9.37
CA ILE A 139 1.97 -1.79 9.58
C ILE A 139 1.89 -0.35 10.11
N ILE A 140 0.97 0.46 9.58
CA ILE A 140 0.76 1.84 10.04
C ILE A 140 0.28 1.84 11.50
N LEU A 141 -0.73 1.04 11.83
CA LEU A 141 -1.28 0.95 13.18
C LEU A 141 -0.21 0.49 14.18
N THR A 142 0.48 -0.62 13.89
CA THR A 142 1.55 -1.16 14.75
C THR A 142 2.74 -0.21 14.87
N GLY A 143 3.16 0.44 13.77
CA GLY A 143 4.24 1.42 13.78
C GLY A 143 3.91 2.66 14.62
N PHE A 144 2.74 3.27 14.41
CA PHE A 144 2.30 4.41 15.23
C PHE A 144 2.06 4.02 16.68
N ALA A 145 1.62 2.79 16.93
CA ALA A 145 1.47 2.28 18.29
C ALA A 145 2.82 2.29 19.02
N MET A 146 3.86 1.73 18.40
CA MET A 146 5.22 1.78 18.95
C MET A 146 5.73 3.21 19.14
N TYR A 147 5.45 4.11 18.20
CA TYR A 147 5.84 5.52 18.29
C TYR A 147 5.13 6.27 19.43
N ALA A 148 3.83 6.01 19.63
CA ALA A 148 3.04 6.68 20.66
C ALA A 148 3.51 6.38 22.08
N ASN A 149 4.11 5.21 22.32
CA ASN A 149 4.71 4.86 23.61
C ASN A 149 5.86 5.78 24.03
N HIS A 150 6.45 6.54 23.09
CA HIS A 150 7.47 7.52 23.43
C HIS A 150 6.89 8.78 24.11
N ALA A 151 5.59 9.05 23.94
CA ALA A 151 4.88 10.19 24.54
C ALA A 151 3.61 9.69 25.27
N PRO A 152 3.78 9.06 26.46
CA PRO A 152 2.65 8.55 27.22
C PRO A 152 1.66 9.68 27.56
N ASN A 153 0.37 9.36 27.59
CA ASN A 153 -0.76 10.29 27.75
C ASN A 153 -1.01 11.30 26.62
N GLY A 154 -0.21 11.32 25.55
CA GLY A 154 -0.48 12.14 24.36
C GLY A 154 -1.74 11.71 23.59
N LEU A 155 -2.24 12.58 22.71
CA LEU A 155 -3.43 12.31 21.89
C LEU A 155 -3.32 11.00 21.12
N MET A 156 -2.18 10.76 20.46
CA MET A 156 -1.95 9.55 19.68
C MET A 156 -1.91 8.28 20.53
N HIS A 157 -1.36 8.35 21.75
CA HIS A 157 -1.34 7.24 22.69
C HIS A 157 -2.74 6.87 23.17
N ARG A 158 -3.58 7.89 23.45
CA ARG A 158 -4.99 7.67 23.82
C ARG A 158 -5.80 7.08 22.67
N SER A 159 -5.65 7.60 21.45
CA SER A 159 -6.38 7.12 20.26
C SER A 159 -6.04 5.67 19.90
N LEU A 160 -4.79 5.26 20.12
CA LEU A 160 -4.33 3.90 19.85
C LEU A 160 -4.36 3.00 21.09
N GLY A 161 -5.01 3.43 22.19
CA GLY A 161 -5.03 2.71 23.47
C GLY A 161 -5.48 1.25 23.35
N PHE A 162 -6.37 0.95 22.40
CA PHE A 162 -6.84 -0.42 22.12
C PHE A 162 -5.74 -1.38 21.64
N MET A 163 -4.58 -0.87 21.20
CA MET A 163 -3.47 -1.68 20.72
C MET A 163 -2.54 -2.17 21.84
N TYR A 164 -2.61 -1.55 23.02
CA TYR A 164 -1.76 -1.87 24.18
C TYR A 164 -2.57 -2.26 25.42
N ALA A 165 -3.89 -2.37 25.29
CA ALA A 165 -4.80 -2.91 26.29
C ALA A 165 -4.77 -4.43 26.26
#